data_AF-A0AAV0P3E7-F1
#
_entry.id   AF-A0AAV0P3E7-F1
#
_cell.length_a   1.000
_cell.length_b   1.000
_cell.length_c   1.000
_cell.angle_alpha   90.00
_cell.angle_beta   90.00
_cell.angle_gamma   90.00
#
_symmetry.space_group_name_H-M   'P 1'
#
loop_
_entity.id
_entity.type
_entity.pdbx_description
1 polymer ?
#
loop_
_entity_poly.entity_id
_entity_poly.type
_entity_poly.pdbx_seq_one_letter_code
_entity_poly.pdbx_strand_id
1 'polypeptide(L)'
;TVDNATAVGFLRYKGIQPFSPPHLTATPPINATAVTAAFAGCLRSLNSPNYPAAVPQTVDHSLLFAIGVGINPCPTCVNGTKTVADINNVSFVLPTVALLQAHYFKLQGIFTDDFPANPPSPYNYTGNPPANLQTTNGTKVYRLGFNETVEVVLQGTSLIAPESHPIHLHGFNFFVVGKGLGNFDKGKDLSSFNLVDPVERNTMSVPTAGWTAIRFRADNPGKTM
;
A
#
# COMPACT_ATOMS: atom_id res chain seq x y z
N THR A 1 12.45 -6.48 19.97
CA THR A 1 11.52 -7.37 20.70
C THR A 1 10.12 -6.98 20.29
N VAL A 2 9.25 -7.94 19.95
CA VAL A 2 7.82 -7.65 19.74
C VAL A 2 7.24 -7.37 21.12
N ASP A 3 6.60 -6.20 21.28
CA ASP A 3 5.84 -5.90 22.49
C ASP A 3 4.63 -6.85 22.54
N ASN A 4 4.55 -7.65 23.60
CA ASN A 4 3.49 -8.63 23.80
C ASN A 4 2.44 -8.12 24.82
N ALA A 5 2.43 -6.82 25.12
CA ALA A 5 1.44 -6.20 25.96
C ALA A 5 0.16 -5.88 25.18
N THR A 6 -1.00 -6.17 25.79
CA THR A 6 -2.31 -5.79 25.25
C THR A 6 -2.73 -4.46 25.85
N ALA A 7 -3.01 -3.45 25.01
CA ALA A 7 -3.67 -2.22 25.45
C ALA A 7 -5.18 -2.47 25.67
N VAL A 8 -5.73 -2.02 26.80
CA VAL A 8 -7.14 -2.22 27.17
C VAL A 8 -7.84 -0.88 27.37
N GLY A 9 -8.98 -0.69 26.71
CA GLY A 9 -9.90 0.43 26.93
C GLY A 9 -11.18 -0.04 27.61
N PHE A 10 -11.82 0.83 28.41
CA PHE A 10 -13.05 0.51 29.13
C PHE A 10 -14.23 1.35 28.65
N LEU A 11 -15.34 0.70 28.31
CA LEU A 11 -16.64 1.34 28.09
C LEU A 11 -17.51 1.15 29.33
N ARG A 12 -17.95 2.25 29.94
CA ARG A 12 -18.87 2.23 31.08
C ARG A 12 -20.17 2.95 30.74
N TYR A 13 -21.28 2.25 30.90
CA TYR A 13 -22.61 2.85 30.78
C TYR A 13 -22.91 3.78 31.97
N LYS A 14 -23.55 4.91 31.68
CA LYS A 14 -24.00 5.86 32.70
C LYS A 14 -25.15 5.25 33.53
N GLY A 15 -25.15 5.52 34.83
CA GLY A 15 -26.22 5.07 35.74
C GLY A 15 -26.05 3.66 36.31
N ILE A 16 -24.99 2.94 35.94
CA ILE A 16 -24.65 1.64 36.51
C ILE A 16 -23.67 1.82 37.68
N GLN A 17 -23.76 0.92 38.67
CA GLN A 17 -22.93 0.92 39.87
C GLN A 17 -21.45 1.16 39.51
N PRO A 18 -20.78 2.13 40.17
CA PRO A 18 -19.35 2.27 39.99
C PRO A 18 -18.67 0.96 40.46
N PHE A 19 -17.65 0.52 39.73
CA PHE A 19 -16.80 -0.65 40.07
C PHE A 19 -17.33 -2.06 39.76
N SER A 20 -18.28 -2.24 38.83
CA SER A 20 -18.57 -3.58 38.30
C SER A 20 -17.33 -4.17 37.59
N PRO A 21 -16.98 -5.46 37.80
CA PRO A 21 -15.88 -6.10 37.08
C PRO A 21 -16.05 -5.97 35.56
N PRO A 22 -14.99 -5.63 34.81
CA PRO A 22 -15.07 -5.49 33.36
C PRO A 22 -15.27 -6.86 32.70
N HIS A 23 -16.15 -6.92 31.70
CA HIS A 23 -16.23 -8.06 30.81
C HIS A 23 -15.21 -7.89 29.69
N LEU A 24 -14.20 -8.76 29.64
CA LEU A 24 -13.13 -8.70 28.64
C LEU A 24 -13.54 -9.47 27.37
N THR A 25 -13.28 -8.89 26.22
CA THR A 25 -13.45 -9.56 24.92
C THR A 25 -12.19 -10.36 24.56
N ALA A 26 -12.35 -11.57 24.05
CA ALA A 26 -11.25 -12.33 23.48
C ALA A 26 -10.77 -11.71 22.16
N THR A 27 -9.48 -11.41 22.06
CA THR A 27 -8.85 -10.96 20.81
C THR A 27 -8.44 -12.17 19.97
N PRO A 28 -8.51 -12.10 18.63
CA PRO A 28 -7.94 -13.14 17.78
C PRO A 28 -6.43 -13.34 18.06
N PRO A 29 -5.89 -14.56 17.83
CA PRO A 29 -4.46 -14.80 17.87
C PRO A 29 -3.68 -13.90 16.90
N ILE A 30 -2.39 -13.65 17.18
CA ILE A 30 -1.51 -12.80 16.36
C ILE A 30 -1.42 -13.28 14.90
N ASN A 31 -1.56 -14.58 14.66
CA ASN A 31 -1.48 -15.21 13.34
C ASN A 31 -2.86 -15.52 12.72
N ALA A 32 -3.92 -14.81 13.12
CA ALA A 32 -5.29 -15.01 12.62
C ALA A 32 -5.55 -14.42 11.22
N THR A 33 -4.69 -14.72 10.24
CA THR A 33 -4.74 -14.17 8.87
C THR A 33 -6.10 -14.35 8.20
N ALA A 34 -6.75 -15.51 8.40
CA ALA A 34 -8.08 -15.76 7.83
C ALA A 34 -9.16 -14.82 8.38
N VAL A 35 -9.09 -14.46 9.67
CA VAL A 35 -10.04 -13.52 10.30
C VAL A 35 -9.84 -12.13 9.71
N THR A 36 -8.59 -11.67 9.59
CA THR A 36 -8.25 -10.39 8.97
C THR A 36 -8.69 -10.34 7.51
N ALA A 37 -8.46 -11.41 6.74
CA ALA A 37 -8.83 -11.50 5.33
C ALA A 37 -10.36 -11.44 5.15
N ALA A 38 -11.11 -12.16 5.98
CA ALA A 38 -12.57 -12.14 5.99
C ALA A 38 -13.12 -10.75 6.32
N PHE A 39 -12.64 -10.12 7.41
CA PHE A 39 -13.05 -8.77 7.78
C PHE A 39 -12.76 -7.76 6.67
N ALA A 40 -11.55 -7.77 6.12
CA ALA A 40 -11.17 -6.92 5.01
C ALA A 40 -11.98 -7.21 3.74
N GLY A 41 -12.54 -8.42 3.59
CA GLY A 41 -13.37 -8.82 2.44
C GLY A 41 -14.80 -8.30 2.52
N CYS A 42 -15.27 -7.98 3.72
CA CYS A 42 -16.60 -7.41 3.96
C CYS A 42 -16.67 -5.90 3.70
N LEU A 43 -15.53 -5.23 3.51
CA LEU A 43 -15.50 -3.78 3.30
C LEU A 43 -16.05 -3.43 1.91
N ARG A 44 -17.10 -2.61 1.91
CA ARG A 44 -17.75 -2.07 0.70
C ARG A 44 -18.12 -0.61 0.91
N SER A 45 -18.21 0.14 -0.17
CA SER A 45 -18.80 1.48 -0.14
C SER A 45 -20.31 1.38 0.05
N LEU A 46 -20.94 2.42 0.61
CA LEU A 46 -22.39 2.46 0.79
C LEU A 46 -23.14 2.41 -0.55
N ASN A 47 -22.60 3.08 -1.57
CA ASN A 47 -23.11 3.13 -2.95
C ASN A 47 -24.64 3.31 -3.05
N SER A 48 -25.14 4.42 -2.52
CA SER A 48 -26.56 4.77 -2.52
C SER A 48 -26.82 6.00 -3.40
N PRO A 49 -28.08 6.34 -3.73
CA PRO A 49 -28.38 7.55 -4.53
C PRO A 49 -27.81 8.85 -3.95
N ASN A 50 -27.72 8.95 -2.62
CA ASN A 50 -27.16 10.13 -1.93
C ASN A 50 -25.64 10.06 -1.75
N TYR A 51 -25.06 8.86 -1.79
CA TYR A 51 -23.63 8.60 -1.59
C TYR A 51 -23.14 7.58 -2.63
N PRO A 52 -23.09 7.97 -3.91
CA PRO A 52 -22.72 7.05 -4.99
C PRO A 52 -21.23 6.72 -4.93
N ALA A 53 -20.87 5.46 -5.21
CA ALA A 53 -19.47 5.08 -5.41
C ALA A 53 -19.03 5.45 -6.83
N ALA A 54 -18.30 6.55 -6.99
CA ALA A 54 -17.83 7.04 -8.28
C ALA A 54 -16.57 6.30 -8.79
N VAL A 55 -16.66 4.97 -8.88
CA VAL A 55 -15.52 4.11 -9.26
C VAL A 55 -15.10 4.41 -10.71
N PRO A 56 -13.82 4.73 -10.97
CA PRO A 56 -13.31 4.85 -12.34
C PRO A 56 -13.51 3.57 -13.15
N GLN A 57 -14.29 3.66 -14.23
CA GLN A 57 -14.61 2.53 -15.11
C GLN A 57 -13.53 2.34 -16.20
N THR A 58 -12.94 3.44 -16.66
CA THR A 58 -11.80 3.46 -17.58
C THR A 58 -10.50 3.63 -16.81
N VAL A 59 -9.40 3.22 -17.43
CA VAL A 59 -8.04 3.30 -16.85
C VAL A 59 -7.12 3.94 -17.87
N ASP A 60 -6.63 5.14 -17.58
CA ASP A 60 -5.63 5.83 -18.40
C ASP A 60 -4.21 5.30 -18.08
N HIS A 61 -3.94 5.03 -16.81
CA HIS A 61 -2.67 4.47 -16.33
C HIS A 61 -2.87 3.13 -15.61
N SER A 62 -2.26 2.07 -16.13
CA SER A 62 -2.23 0.74 -15.49
C SER A 62 -0.82 0.47 -14.98
N LEU A 63 -0.66 0.49 -13.66
CA LEU A 63 0.63 0.43 -12.96
C LEU A 63 0.72 -0.83 -12.10
N LEU A 64 1.91 -1.41 -11.99
CA LEU A 64 2.21 -2.48 -11.05
C LEU A 64 3.39 -2.07 -10.17
N PHE A 65 3.16 -2.01 -8.87
CA PHE A 65 4.11 -1.58 -7.86
C PHE A 65 4.44 -2.77 -6.97
N ALA A 66 5.59 -3.40 -7.21
CA ALA A 66 6.14 -4.44 -6.34
C ALA A 66 6.73 -3.80 -5.09
N ILE A 67 6.21 -4.16 -3.92
CA ILE A 67 6.59 -3.63 -2.61
C ILE A 67 7.47 -4.66 -1.92
N GLY A 68 8.66 -4.23 -1.52
CA GLY A 68 9.67 -5.13 -1.02
C GLY A 68 10.54 -4.55 0.08
N VAL A 69 11.25 -5.48 0.71
CA VAL A 69 12.35 -5.20 1.61
C VAL A 69 13.62 -5.75 0.96
N GLY A 70 14.56 -4.87 0.65
CA GLY A 70 15.84 -5.16 0.02
C GLY A 70 17.04 -4.97 0.95
N ILE A 71 18.24 -5.18 0.40
CA ILE A 71 19.51 -5.05 1.13
C ILE A 71 20.48 -4.19 0.32
N ASN A 72 20.84 -3.01 0.85
CA ASN A 72 21.81 -2.13 0.22
C ASN A 72 23.13 -2.09 1.01
N PRO A 73 24.28 -1.81 0.35
CA PRO A 73 25.55 -1.59 1.04
C PRO A 73 25.46 -0.46 2.08
N CYS A 74 26.12 -0.66 3.20
CA CYS A 74 26.25 0.30 4.30
C CYS A 74 27.61 0.10 5.00
N PRO A 75 28.66 0.85 4.60
CA PRO A 75 30.00 0.67 5.15
C PRO A 75 30.11 0.86 6.66
N THR A 76 29.21 1.64 7.26
CA THR A 76 29.18 1.95 8.70
C THR A 76 28.30 0.99 9.50
N CYS A 77 27.57 0.09 8.85
CA CYS A 77 26.68 -0.86 9.52
C CYS A 77 27.46 -2.13 9.93
N VAL A 78 26.98 -2.82 10.97
CA VAL A 78 27.65 -4.00 11.58
C VAL A 78 28.02 -5.07 10.54
N ASN A 79 27.15 -5.32 9.56
CA ASN A 79 27.35 -6.34 8.52
C ASN A 79 27.75 -5.76 7.15
N GLY A 80 28.16 -4.49 7.08
CA GLY A 80 28.47 -3.81 5.81
C GLY A 80 27.24 -3.57 4.92
N THR A 81 26.04 -3.89 5.40
CA THR A 81 24.77 -3.79 4.69
C THR A 81 23.68 -3.23 5.60
N LYS A 82 22.61 -2.73 4.98
CA LYS A 82 21.40 -2.27 5.66
C LYS A 82 20.17 -2.77 4.92
N THR A 83 19.13 -3.08 5.68
CA THR A 83 17.80 -3.35 5.15
C THR A 83 17.18 -2.04 4.66
N VAL A 84 16.53 -2.07 3.51
CA VAL A 84 15.83 -0.94 2.90
C VAL A 84 14.43 -1.39 2.44
N ALA A 85 13.49 -0.46 2.36
CA ALA A 85 12.21 -0.70 1.71
C ALA A 85 12.22 -0.08 0.32
N ASP A 86 11.55 -0.72 -0.63
CA ASP A 86 11.48 -0.26 -2.01
C ASP A 86 10.09 -0.45 -2.61
N ILE A 87 9.84 0.33 -3.66
CA ILE A 87 8.76 0.07 -4.60
C ILE A 87 9.40 0.00 -5.99
N ASN A 88 9.13 -1.07 -6.73
CA ASN A 88 9.71 -1.34 -8.05
C ASN A 88 11.25 -1.26 -8.07
N ASN A 89 11.91 -1.79 -7.04
CA ASN A 89 13.37 -1.81 -6.87
C ASN A 89 14.00 -0.42 -6.67
N VAL A 90 13.19 0.59 -6.32
CA VAL A 90 13.65 1.95 -5.98
C VAL A 90 13.46 2.20 -4.49
N SER A 91 14.57 2.36 -3.77
CA SER A 91 14.56 2.83 -2.39
C SER A 91 14.47 4.36 -2.39
N PHE A 92 13.34 4.90 -1.96
CA PHE A 92 13.11 6.35 -1.97
C PHE A 92 14.09 7.07 -1.04
N VAL A 93 14.76 8.09 -1.57
CA VAL A 93 15.62 8.99 -0.78
C VAL A 93 14.92 10.33 -0.63
N LEU A 94 14.61 10.70 0.62
CA LEU A 94 14.01 11.99 0.92
C LEU A 94 15.02 13.12 0.59
N PRO A 95 14.69 14.03 -0.34
CA PRO A 95 15.56 15.15 -0.66
C PRO A 95 15.57 16.19 0.46
N THR A 96 16.62 17.01 0.51
CA THR A 96 16.70 18.16 1.45
C THR A 96 15.81 19.33 1.03
N VAL A 97 15.44 19.40 -0.25
CA VAL A 97 14.49 20.38 -0.79
C VAL A 97 13.15 19.68 -1.01
N ALA A 98 12.07 20.25 -0.49
CA ALA A 98 10.74 19.68 -0.65
C ALA A 98 10.37 19.49 -2.13
N LEU A 99 9.79 18.34 -2.47
CA LEU A 99 9.41 18.01 -3.86
C LEU A 99 8.45 19.03 -4.48
N LEU A 100 7.53 19.56 -3.67
CA LEU A 100 6.59 20.61 -4.10
C LEU A 100 7.32 21.91 -4.41
N GLN A 101 8.27 22.31 -3.55
CA GLN A 101 9.11 23.49 -3.77
C GLN A 101 9.95 23.33 -5.05
N ALA A 102 10.61 22.18 -5.21
CA ALA A 102 11.42 21.90 -6.39
C ALA A 102 10.59 21.94 -7.68
N HIS A 103 9.38 21.39 -7.65
CA HIS A 103 8.45 21.46 -8.77
C HIS A 103 7.99 22.90 -9.07
N TYR A 104 7.54 23.64 -8.07
CA TYR A 104 6.99 24.98 -8.23
C TYR A 104 8.03 25.98 -8.76
N PHE A 105 9.24 25.95 -8.21
CA PHE A 105 10.34 26.83 -8.63
C PHE A 105 11.20 26.24 -9.76
N LYS A 106 10.82 25.09 -10.33
CA LYS A 106 11.54 24.41 -11.43
C LYS A 106 13.03 24.16 -11.12
N LEU A 107 13.32 23.79 -9.88
CA LEU A 107 14.67 23.48 -9.43
C LEU A 107 15.12 22.15 -10.05
N GLN A 108 16.33 22.13 -10.61
CA GLN A 108 16.89 20.97 -11.29
C GLN A 108 17.66 20.07 -10.30
N GLY A 109 17.75 18.77 -10.61
CA GLY A 109 18.56 17.82 -9.87
C GLY A 109 18.01 17.36 -8.52
N ILE A 110 16.77 17.74 -8.15
CA ILE A 110 16.15 17.34 -6.87
C ILE A 110 15.42 15.99 -6.99
N PHE A 111 14.73 15.77 -8.10
CA PHE A 111 14.02 14.52 -8.39
C PHE A 111 14.01 14.27 -9.90
N THR A 112 13.73 13.04 -10.30
CA THR A 112 13.45 12.66 -11.69
C THR A 112 12.02 12.16 -11.82
N ASP A 113 11.43 12.27 -13.01
CA ASP A 113 10.04 11.88 -13.31
C ASP A 113 9.93 10.53 -14.05
N ASP A 114 10.92 9.67 -13.82
CA ASP A 114 11.08 8.37 -14.45
C ASP A 114 10.83 7.21 -13.46
N PHE A 115 9.94 7.41 -12.46
CA PHE A 115 9.54 6.29 -11.62
C PHE A 115 8.89 5.20 -12.50
N PRO A 116 9.32 3.93 -12.40
CA PRO A 116 8.91 2.93 -13.35
C PRO A 116 7.45 2.51 -13.10
N ALA A 117 6.64 2.49 -14.16
CA ALA A 117 5.23 2.08 -14.11
C ALA A 117 5.05 0.61 -13.70
N ASN A 118 6.08 -0.22 -13.91
CA ASN A 118 6.12 -1.65 -13.62
C ASN A 118 7.50 -2.03 -13.07
N PRO A 119 7.66 -3.16 -12.36
CA PRO A 119 8.97 -3.62 -11.91
C PRO A 119 9.94 -3.76 -13.09
N PRO A 120 11.14 -3.14 -13.05
CA PRO A 120 12.10 -3.20 -14.15
C PRO A 120 12.61 -4.62 -14.47
N SER A 121 12.51 -5.53 -13.50
CA SER A 121 12.89 -6.93 -13.66
C SER A 121 11.85 -7.80 -12.95
N PRO A 122 10.82 -8.27 -13.68
CA PRO A 122 9.80 -9.13 -13.12
C PRO A 122 10.36 -10.48 -12.68
N TYR A 123 9.83 -11.02 -11.59
CA TYR A 123 10.14 -12.36 -11.08
C TYR A 123 8.90 -12.94 -10.41
N ASN A 124 9.02 -14.16 -9.87
CA ASN A 124 7.97 -14.74 -9.03
C ASN A 124 7.95 -14.02 -7.66
N TYR A 125 7.21 -12.92 -7.56
CA TYR A 125 7.22 -12.00 -6.41
C TYR A 125 6.97 -12.69 -5.08
N THR A 126 6.04 -13.65 -5.05
CA THR A 126 5.66 -14.37 -3.83
C THR A 126 6.36 -15.72 -3.68
N GLY A 127 7.22 -16.10 -4.61
CA GLY A 127 7.94 -17.36 -4.63
C GLY A 127 9.41 -17.20 -4.20
N ASN A 128 10.31 -17.88 -4.91
CA ASN A 128 11.74 -17.78 -4.64
C ASN A 128 12.26 -16.39 -5.02
N PRO A 129 12.94 -15.68 -4.10
CA PRO A 129 13.49 -14.37 -4.38
C PRO A 129 14.70 -14.45 -5.32
N PRO A 130 15.01 -13.37 -6.05
CA PRO A 130 16.25 -13.28 -6.82
C PRO A 130 17.46 -13.33 -5.89
N ALA A 131 18.59 -13.83 -6.39
CA ALA A 131 19.84 -13.89 -5.63
C ALA A 131 20.36 -12.49 -5.23
N ASN A 132 20.07 -11.48 -6.04
CA ASN A 132 20.41 -10.10 -5.76
C ASN A 132 19.19 -9.37 -5.17
N LEU A 133 19.29 -8.98 -3.89
CA LEU A 133 18.27 -8.22 -3.16
C LEU A 133 18.59 -6.72 -3.11
N GLN A 134 19.62 -6.28 -3.84
CA GLN A 134 20.04 -4.88 -3.85
C GLN A 134 19.09 -4.03 -4.68
N THR A 135 18.72 -2.89 -4.11
CA THR A 135 17.84 -1.90 -4.72
C THR A 135 18.63 -0.68 -5.17
N THR A 136 17.99 0.17 -5.97
CA THR A 136 18.58 1.45 -6.39
C THR A 136 18.03 2.59 -5.57
N ASN A 137 18.89 3.38 -4.93
CA ASN A 137 18.45 4.61 -4.26
C ASN A 137 18.03 5.65 -5.30
N GLY A 138 16.91 6.34 -5.06
CA GLY A 138 16.52 7.45 -5.93
C GLY A 138 15.36 8.28 -5.40
N THR A 139 15.30 9.54 -5.84
CA THR A 139 14.16 10.43 -5.64
C THR A 139 13.38 10.49 -6.95
N LYS A 140 12.57 9.48 -7.22
CA LYS A 140 11.82 9.32 -8.46
C LYS A 140 10.33 9.55 -8.23
N VAL A 141 9.66 10.24 -9.14
CA VAL A 141 8.20 10.46 -9.10
C VAL A 141 7.54 9.92 -10.36
N TYR A 142 6.28 9.50 -10.24
CA TYR A 142 5.42 9.21 -11.39
C TYR A 142 4.55 10.44 -11.67
N ARG A 143 4.52 10.94 -12.90
CA ARG A 143 3.68 12.08 -13.28
C ARG A 143 2.35 11.60 -13.83
N LEU A 144 1.30 12.31 -13.42
CA LEU A 144 -0.06 12.12 -13.89
C LEU A 144 -0.58 13.46 -14.37
N GLY A 145 -1.33 13.45 -15.47
CA GLY A 145 -2.19 14.52 -15.90
C GLY A 145 -3.36 14.70 -14.94
N PHE A 146 -3.82 15.95 -14.82
CA PHE A 146 -5.02 16.23 -14.04
C PHE A 146 -6.22 15.49 -14.63
N ASN A 147 -7.02 14.88 -13.76
CA ASN A 147 -8.25 14.14 -14.07
C ASN A 147 -8.06 12.77 -14.76
N GLU A 148 -6.82 12.29 -14.93
CA GLU A 148 -6.55 10.94 -15.41
C GLU A 148 -7.00 9.88 -14.39
N THR A 149 -7.45 8.73 -14.88
CA THR A 149 -7.82 7.58 -14.04
C THR A 149 -6.67 6.59 -13.95
N VAL A 150 -6.34 6.19 -12.72
CA VAL A 150 -5.17 5.37 -12.43
C VAL A 150 -5.61 4.09 -11.76
N GLU A 151 -5.12 2.96 -12.26
CA GLU A 151 -5.16 1.66 -11.62
C GLU A 151 -3.74 1.30 -11.15
N VAL A 152 -3.59 1.04 -9.86
CA VAL A 152 -2.32 0.57 -9.28
C VAL A 152 -2.54 -0.79 -8.67
N VAL A 153 -1.79 -1.78 -9.15
CA VAL A 153 -1.66 -3.08 -8.50
C VAL A 153 -0.46 -3.02 -7.56
N LEU A 154 -0.75 -3.02 -6.26
CA LEU A 154 0.24 -3.11 -5.20
C LEU A 154 0.54 -4.60 -4.96
N GLN A 155 1.70 -5.06 -5.40
CA GLN A 155 2.14 -6.46 -5.32
C GLN A 155 3.11 -6.63 -4.13
N GLY A 156 2.72 -7.38 -3.11
CA GLY A 156 3.62 -7.80 -2.04
C GLY A 156 4.65 -8.81 -2.54
N THR A 157 5.86 -8.76 -1.99
CA THR A 157 6.96 -9.67 -2.35
C THR A 157 7.38 -10.53 -1.17
N SER A 158 8.15 -11.59 -1.45
CA SER A 158 8.76 -12.49 -0.46
C SER A 158 10.29 -12.35 -0.42
N LEU A 159 10.84 -11.15 -0.70
CA LEU A 159 12.29 -10.93 -0.86
C LEU A 159 13.13 -11.38 0.35
N ILE A 160 12.70 -10.99 1.56
CA ILE A 160 13.33 -11.41 2.82
C ILE A 160 12.32 -12.18 3.67
N ALA A 161 11.14 -11.59 3.87
CA ALA A 161 10.00 -12.22 4.48
C ALA A 161 8.72 -11.65 3.85
N PRO A 162 7.70 -12.48 3.62
CA PRO A 162 6.41 -11.97 3.18
C PRO A 162 5.74 -11.21 4.32
N GLU A 163 5.31 -9.99 4.05
CA GLU A 163 4.70 -9.10 5.03
C GLU A 163 3.40 -8.51 4.49
N SER A 164 2.53 -8.04 5.39
CA SER A 164 1.40 -7.21 5.01
C SER A 164 1.80 -5.75 5.12
N HIS A 165 1.60 -4.98 4.05
CA HIS A 165 1.98 -3.57 4.00
C HIS A 165 0.73 -2.68 3.93
N PRO A 166 0.42 -1.87 4.96
CA PRO A 166 -0.59 -0.84 4.86
C PRO A 166 -0.06 0.29 3.98
N ILE A 167 -0.59 0.40 2.75
CA ILE A 167 -0.21 1.45 1.81
C ILE A 167 -1.21 2.59 1.91
N HIS A 168 -0.66 3.78 2.09
CA HIS A 168 -1.40 5.04 2.17
C HIS A 168 -1.08 5.91 0.96
N LEU A 169 -2.07 6.66 0.47
CA LEU A 169 -1.88 7.66 -0.58
C LEU A 169 -2.35 9.02 -0.08
N HIS A 170 -1.45 9.99 -0.05
CA HIS A 170 -1.79 11.36 0.32
C HIS A 170 -2.64 12.03 -0.76
N GLY A 171 -3.54 12.91 -0.34
CA GLY A 171 -4.32 13.76 -1.24
C GLY A 171 -5.50 13.07 -1.96
N PHE A 172 -5.64 11.75 -1.79
CA PHE A 172 -6.67 10.95 -2.43
C PHE A 172 -7.23 9.89 -1.47
N ASN A 173 -8.53 9.62 -1.60
CA ASN A 173 -9.01 8.27 -1.37
C ASN A 173 -8.94 7.49 -2.69
N PHE A 174 -8.95 6.17 -2.59
CA PHE A 174 -9.00 5.25 -3.70
C PHE A 174 -10.02 4.14 -3.44
N PHE A 175 -10.53 3.57 -4.53
CA PHE A 175 -11.38 2.39 -4.51
C PHE A 175 -10.53 1.13 -4.55
N VAL A 176 -10.71 0.23 -3.58
CA VAL A 176 -10.07 -1.08 -3.58
C VAL A 176 -10.89 -2.04 -4.43
N VAL A 177 -10.51 -2.19 -5.69
CA VAL A 177 -11.29 -2.94 -6.69
C VAL A 177 -10.99 -4.43 -6.68
N GLY A 178 -9.83 -4.85 -6.18
CA GLY A 178 -9.46 -6.25 -6.13
C GLY A 178 -8.37 -6.55 -5.13
N LYS A 179 -8.27 -7.81 -4.71
CA LYS A 179 -7.18 -8.32 -3.89
C LYS A 179 -7.06 -9.83 -4.06
N GLY A 180 -5.86 -10.35 -3.87
CA GLY A 180 -5.60 -11.78 -3.99
C GLY A 180 -4.32 -12.19 -3.27
N LEU A 181 -4.08 -13.49 -3.23
CA LEU A 181 -2.83 -14.08 -2.78
C LEU A 181 -2.00 -14.51 -3.99
N GLY A 182 -0.68 -14.58 -3.82
CA GLY A 182 0.27 -14.88 -4.88
C GLY A 182 0.60 -13.67 -5.75
N ASN A 183 1.08 -13.96 -6.96
CA ASN A 183 1.35 -12.93 -7.97
C ASN A 183 0.04 -12.54 -8.66
N PHE A 184 -0.16 -11.24 -8.86
CA PHE A 184 -1.24 -10.73 -9.70
C PHE A 184 -1.12 -11.26 -11.12
N ASP A 185 -2.20 -11.86 -11.62
CA ASP A 185 -2.33 -12.30 -13.00
C ASP A 185 -3.40 -11.44 -13.70
N LYS A 186 -2.96 -10.53 -14.56
CA LYS A 186 -3.86 -9.63 -15.31
C LYS A 186 -4.90 -10.39 -16.14
N GLY A 187 -4.56 -11.56 -16.69
CA GLY A 187 -5.47 -12.34 -17.53
C GLY A 187 -6.60 -13.01 -16.75
N LYS A 188 -6.38 -13.25 -15.45
CA LYS A 188 -7.31 -13.96 -14.57
C LYS A 188 -8.02 -13.00 -13.61
N ASP A 189 -7.26 -12.17 -12.92
CA ASP A 189 -7.70 -11.48 -11.72
C ASP A 189 -8.56 -10.25 -12.03
N LEU A 190 -8.39 -9.62 -13.20
CA LEU A 190 -9.23 -8.49 -13.63
C LEU A 190 -10.73 -8.83 -13.64
N SER A 191 -11.07 -10.09 -13.96
CA SER A 191 -12.46 -10.55 -13.99
C SER A 191 -13.12 -10.61 -12.60
N SER A 192 -12.31 -10.61 -11.54
CA SER A 192 -12.76 -10.66 -10.15
C SER A 192 -12.94 -9.28 -9.51
N PHE A 193 -12.65 -8.20 -10.25
CA PHE A 193 -12.71 -6.85 -9.69
C PHE A 193 -14.14 -6.44 -9.35
N ASN A 194 -14.31 -5.89 -8.15
CA ASN A 194 -15.52 -5.19 -7.77
C ASN A 194 -15.47 -3.75 -8.31
N LEU A 195 -16.21 -3.51 -9.39
CA LEU A 195 -16.35 -2.17 -9.99
C LEU A 195 -17.71 -1.52 -9.71
N VAL A 196 -18.48 -2.08 -8.78
CA VAL A 196 -19.84 -1.63 -8.42
C VAL A 196 -19.80 -0.84 -7.11
N ASP A 197 -19.38 -1.48 -6.02
CA ASP A 197 -19.35 -0.92 -4.67
C ASP A 197 -18.03 -1.18 -3.89
N PRO A 198 -16.84 -1.13 -4.54
CA PRO A 198 -15.57 -1.31 -3.85
C PRO A 198 -15.41 -0.29 -2.72
N VAL A 199 -14.77 -0.68 -1.62
CA VAL A 199 -14.54 0.23 -0.51
C VAL A 199 -13.64 1.40 -0.94
N GLU A 200 -14.05 2.62 -0.59
CA GLU A 200 -13.26 3.83 -0.75
C GLU A 200 -12.50 4.14 0.56
N ARG A 201 -11.16 4.20 0.52
CA ARG A 201 -10.29 4.58 1.65
C ARG A 201 -9.00 5.25 1.17
N ASN A 202 -8.24 5.83 2.09
CA ASN A 202 -6.90 6.36 1.82
C ASN A 202 -5.77 5.40 2.21
N THR A 203 -6.07 4.33 2.96
CA THR A 203 -5.10 3.33 3.40
C THR A 203 -5.71 1.95 3.29
N MET A 204 -4.97 1.02 2.68
CA MET A 204 -5.35 -0.39 2.61
C MET A 204 -4.13 -1.29 2.71
N SER A 205 -4.29 -2.40 3.43
CA SER A 205 -3.25 -3.43 3.54
C SER A 205 -3.17 -4.28 2.27
N VAL A 206 -1.96 -4.40 1.73
CA VAL A 206 -1.59 -5.47 0.81
C VAL A 206 -1.46 -6.77 1.62
N PRO A 207 -2.14 -7.86 1.24
CA PRO A 207 -2.02 -9.14 1.93
C PRO A 207 -0.58 -9.67 1.93
N THR A 208 -0.22 -10.38 3.00
CA THR A 208 1.03 -11.15 3.07
C THR A 208 1.15 -12.08 1.86
N ALA A 209 2.24 -11.93 1.09
CA ALA A 209 2.46 -12.67 -0.16
C ALA A 209 1.25 -12.60 -1.12
N GLY A 210 0.70 -11.41 -1.32
CA GLY A 210 -0.45 -11.18 -2.18
C GLY A 210 -0.43 -9.83 -2.87
N TRP A 211 -1.58 -9.40 -3.36
CA TRP A 211 -1.72 -8.15 -4.10
C TRP A 211 -3.03 -7.43 -3.75
N THR A 212 -3.06 -6.13 -3.99
CA THR A 212 -4.26 -5.28 -3.90
C THR A 212 -4.29 -4.32 -5.07
N ALA A 213 -5.40 -4.29 -5.80
CA ALA A 213 -5.63 -3.37 -6.90
C ALA A 213 -6.50 -2.21 -6.43
N ILE A 214 -6.04 -0.99 -6.68
CA ILE A 214 -6.75 0.24 -6.35
C ILE A 214 -7.01 1.08 -7.61
N ARG A 215 -8.12 1.83 -7.62
CA ARG A 215 -8.42 2.83 -8.64
C ARG A 215 -8.72 4.18 -8.02
N PHE A 216 -8.20 5.23 -8.63
CA PHE A 216 -8.52 6.61 -8.27
C PHE A 216 -8.45 7.53 -9.48
N ARG A 217 -8.94 8.74 -9.32
CA ARG A 217 -8.85 9.83 -10.30
C ARG A 217 -7.87 10.85 -9.77
N ALA A 218 -6.90 11.26 -10.59
CA ALA A 218 -5.89 12.24 -10.22
C ALA A 218 -6.43 13.68 -10.35
N ASP A 219 -7.47 14.03 -9.60
CA ASP A 219 -8.16 15.33 -9.64
C ASP A 219 -7.76 16.32 -8.53
N ASN A 220 -6.67 16.02 -7.80
CA ASN A 220 -6.09 16.92 -6.80
C ASN A 220 -4.70 17.39 -7.25
N PRO A 221 -4.56 18.63 -7.77
CA PRO A 221 -3.30 19.11 -8.30
C PRO A 221 -2.30 19.38 -7.17
N GLY A 222 -1.17 18.68 -7.19
CA GLY A 222 -0.12 18.86 -6.19
C GLY A 222 0.96 17.79 -6.29
N LYS A 223 1.78 17.71 -5.24
CA LYS A 223 2.68 16.57 -5.01
C LYS A 223 2.07 15.69 -3.92
N THR A 224 1.84 14.43 -4.24
CA THR A 224 1.34 13.39 -3.32
C THR A 224 2.43 12.38 -3.03
N MET A 225 2.49 11.89 -1.78
CA MET A 225 3.31 10.75 -1.37
C MET A 225 2.44 9.52 -1.14
#